data_AF-A0A5M3PUD7-F1
#
_entry.id   AF-A0A5M3PUD7-F1
#
_cell.length_a   1.000
_cell.length_b   1.000
_cell.length_c   1.000
_cell.angle_alpha   90.00
_cell.angle_beta   90.00
_cell.angle_gamma   90.00
#
_symmetry.space_group_name_H-M   'P 1'
#
loop_
_entity.id
_entity.type
_entity.pdbx_description
1 polymer ?
#
loop_
_entity_poly.entity_id
_entity_poly.type
_entity_poly.pdbx_seq_one_letter_code
_entity_poly.pdbx_strand_id
1 'polypeptide(L)'
;MFVPYRERSVQVGMRVRVYRNLLKSNFFSIQAMEGPDKGKVVGYARAVGLENVRFVVSKKTWERVISEGVRTVFAFADGALVDCLEALPAGFDERITLMPFERCYFFNRQRPEIPVTEAARGYLFGSDFWGAAEPAGLDL
;
A
#
# COMPACT_ATOMS: atom_id res chain seq x y z
N MET A 1 3.12 -12.96 -8.75
CA MET A 1 1.96 -13.61 -9.36
C MET A 1 0.74 -13.26 -8.53
N PHE A 2 -0.42 -13.09 -9.17
CA PHE A 2 -1.68 -12.87 -8.46
C PHE A 2 -2.24 -14.19 -7.95
N VAL A 3 -2.63 -14.24 -6.68
CA VAL A 3 -3.32 -15.37 -6.05
C VAL A 3 -4.75 -14.95 -5.76
N PRO A 4 -5.75 -15.44 -6.51
CA PRO A 4 -7.14 -15.05 -6.33
C PRO A 4 -7.68 -15.49 -4.97
N TYR A 5 -8.62 -14.71 -4.43
CA TYR A 5 -9.34 -15.06 -3.21
C TYR A 5 -10.81 -15.36 -3.53
N ARG A 6 -11.17 -16.66 -3.48
CA ARG A 6 -12.48 -17.17 -3.92
C ARG A 6 -12.69 -16.87 -5.42
N GLU A 7 -13.95 -16.75 -5.85
CA GLU A 7 -14.35 -16.46 -7.24
C GLU A 7 -14.30 -14.97 -7.59
N ARG A 8 -13.44 -14.19 -6.89
CA ARG A 8 -13.32 -12.75 -7.08
C ARG A 8 -12.24 -12.43 -8.10
N SER A 9 -12.39 -11.29 -8.78
CA SER A 9 -11.46 -10.87 -9.81
C SER A 9 -11.09 -9.40 -9.71
N VAL A 10 -9.97 -9.06 -10.33
CA VAL A 10 -9.52 -7.69 -10.52
C VAL A 10 -8.77 -7.62 -11.84
N GLN A 11 -8.84 -6.47 -12.50
CA GLN A 11 -8.20 -6.21 -13.78
C GLN A 11 -7.24 -5.05 -13.64
N VAL A 12 -6.23 -5.03 -14.52
CA VAL A 12 -5.34 -3.88 -14.69
C VAL A 12 -6.19 -2.64 -14.97
N GLY A 13 -5.81 -1.50 -14.40
CA GLY A 13 -6.52 -0.23 -14.44
C GLY A 13 -7.56 -0.06 -13.34
N MET A 14 -8.06 -1.14 -12.72
CA MET A 14 -9.05 -1.02 -11.65
C MET A 14 -8.46 -0.34 -10.42
N ARG A 15 -9.24 0.54 -9.78
CA ARG A 15 -8.86 1.14 -8.51
C ARG A 15 -8.90 0.11 -7.38
N VAL A 16 -7.79 0.02 -6.65
CA VAL A 16 -7.61 -0.91 -5.53
C VAL A 16 -7.00 -0.22 -4.31
N ARG A 17 -7.19 -0.83 -3.14
CA ARG A 17 -6.37 -0.59 -1.95
C ARG A 17 -5.48 -1.78 -1.70
N VAL A 18 -4.20 -1.52 -1.52
CA VAL A 18 -3.19 -2.53 -1.24
C VAL A 18 -2.59 -2.28 0.13
N TYR A 19 -2.48 -3.34 0.93
CA TYR A 19 -1.92 -3.26 2.29
C TYR A 19 -1.25 -4.56 2.67
N ARG A 20 -0.32 -4.49 3.62
CA ARG A 20 0.41 -5.69 4.08
C ARG A 20 -0.56 -6.68 4.73
N ASN A 21 -0.50 -7.93 4.30
CA ASN A 21 -1.28 -8.98 4.94
C ASN A 21 -0.62 -9.38 6.26
N LEU A 22 -1.29 -9.10 7.38
CA LEU A 22 -0.75 -9.38 8.71
C LEU A 22 -0.63 -10.88 9.03
N LEU A 23 -1.43 -11.72 8.38
CA LEU A 23 -1.41 -13.18 8.54
C LEU A 23 -0.47 -13.87 7.55
N LYS A 24 -0.19 -13.23 6.41
CA LYS A 24 0.70 -13.72 5.35
C LYS A 24 1.73 -12.65 5.03
N SER A 25 2.72 -12.49 5.91
CA SER A 25 3.68 -11.36 5.91
C SER A 25 4.48 -11.16 4.63
N ASN A 26 4.57 -12.18 3.77
CA ASN A 26 5.18 -12.15 2.44
C ASN A 26 4.25 -11.67 1.32
N PHE A 27 2.98 -11.40 1.63
CA PHE A 27 1.95 -11.00 0.69
C PHE A 27 1.34 -9.66 1.07
N PHE A 28 0.90 -8.96 0.05
CA PHE A 28 -0.06 -7.87 0.17
C PHE A 28 -1.46 -8.39 -0.11
N SER A 29 -2.44 -7.84 0.60
CA SER A 29 -3.86 -8.00 0.27
C SER A 29 -4.27 -6.90 -0.70
N ILE A 30 -5.03 -7.27 -1.73
CA ILE A 30 -5.58 -6.36 -2.73
C ILE A 30 -7.09 -6.29 -2.50
N GLN A 31 -7.61 -5.12 -2.20
CA GLN A 31 -9.03 -4.84 -1.99
C GLN A 31 -9.56 -4.02 -3.17
N ALA A 32 -10.63 -4.49 -3.82
CA ALA A 32 -11.26 -3.73 -4.90
C ALA A 32 -11.95 -2.47 -4.34
N MET A 33 -11.75 -1.32 -4.99
CA MET A 33 -12.41 -0.06 -4.62
C MET A 33 -13.57 0.29 -5.56
N GLU A 34 -13.79 -0.52 -6.58
CA GLU A 34 -14.85 -0.40 -7.59
C GLU A 34 -15.25 -1.78 -8.13
N GLY A 35 -16.26 -1.82 -9.00
CA GLY A 35 -16.78 -3.05 -9.56
C GLY A 35 -17.61 -3.91 -8.58
N PRO A 36 -17.95 -5.14 -8.96
CA PRO A 36 -18.87 -6.01 -8.20
C PRO A 36 -18.30 -6.49 -6.86
N ASP A 37 -16.97 -6.51 -6.73
CA ASP A 37 -16.27 -6.91 -5.51
C ASP A 37 -15.81 -5.72 -4.66
N LYS A 38 -16.34 -4.51 -4.91
CA LYS A 38 -16.00 -3.30 -4.14
C LYS A 38 -16.07 -3.53 -2.63
N GLY A 39 -15.00 -3.12 -1.94
CA GLY A 39 -14.82 -3.27 -0.50
C GLY A 39 -14.31 -4.65 -0.07
N LYS A 40 -14.17 -5.61 -0.98
CA LYS A 40 -13.71 -6.97 -0.67
C LYS A 40 -12.27 -7.19 -1.11
N VAL A 41 -11.56 -8.02 -0.37
CA VAL A 41 -10.25 -8.55 -0.80
C VAL A 41 -10.48 -9.50 -1.98
N VAL A 42 -9.86 -9.20 -3.12
CA VAL A 42 -9.96 -9.96 -4.37
C VAL A 42 -8.82 -10.96 -4.54
N GLY A 43 -7.69 -10.73 -3.88
CA GLY A 43 -6.56 -11.64 -3.93
C GLY A 43 -5.32 -11.07 -3.25
N TYR A 44 -4.20 -11.72 -3.52
CA TYR A 44 -2.91 -11.44 -2.90
C TYR A 44 -1.79 -11.47 -3.94
N ALA A 45 -0.73 -10.71 -3.71
CA ALA A 45 0.51 -10.83 -4.47
C ALA A 45 1.71 -10.42 -3.60
N ARG A 46 2.92 -10.85 -3.97
CA ARG A 46 4.16 -10.47 -3.27
C ARG A 46 4.64 -9.07 -3.66
N ALA A 47 4.51 -8.75 -4.95
CA ALA A 47 4.73 -7.42 -5.50
C ALA A 47 3.45 -6.93 -6.20
N VAL A 48 3.03 -5.70 -5.92
CA VAL A 48 1.86 -5.09 -6.55
C VAL A 48 2.24 -3.73 -7.13
N GLY A 49 2.21 -3.60 -8.45
CA GLY A 49 2.41 -2.33 -9.13
C GLY A 49 1.15 -1.49 -9.10
N LEU A 50 1.29 -0.21 -8.76
CA LEU A 50 0.21 0.78 -8.77
C LEU A 50 0.64 2.06 -9.49
N GLU A 51 -0.36 2.78 -10.01
CA GLU A 51 -0.27 4.13 -10.55
C GLU A 51 -1.27 5.08 -9.88
N ASN A 52 -1.00 6.38 -9.93
CA ASN A 52 -1.81 7.45 -9.33
C ASN A 52 -2.10 7.16 -7.84
N VAL A 53 -1.03 6.87 -7.10
CA VAL A 53 -1.11 6.31 -5.75
C VAL A 53 -1.34 7.40 -4.72
N ARG A 54 -2.30 7.18 -3.84
CA ARG A 54 -2.50 7.95 -2.59
C ARG A 54 -2.25 7.05 -1.39
N PHE A 55 -1.43 7.53 -0.48
CA PHE A 55 -1.19 6.87 0.80
C PHE A 55 -2.27 7.27 1.81
N VAL A 56 -3.09 6.30 2.19
CA VAL A 56 -4.23 6.52 3.09
C VAL A 56 -3.93 5.92 4.44
N VAL A 57 -4.11 6.70 5.51
CA VAL A 57 -3.91 6.28 6.90
C VAL A 57 -5.14 6.61 7.74
N SER A 58 -5.56 5.68 8.59
CA SER A 58 -6.64 5.88 9.57
C SER A 58 -6.04 6.21 10.94
N LYS A 59 -6.03 7.50 11.30
CA LYS A 59 -5.53 7.96 12.60
C LYS A 59 -6.24 7.28 13.77
N LYS A 60 -7.56 7.17 13.71
CA LYS A 60 -8.37 6.47 14.73
C LYS A 60 -7.96 5.01 14.91
N THR A 61 -7.69 4.29 13.81
CA THR A 61 -7.24 2.89 13.90
C THR A 61 -5.80 2.81 14.39
N TRP A 62 -4.94 3.75 14.01
CA TRP A 62 -3.57 3.84 14.49
C TRP A 62 -3.51 4.10 16.00
N GLU A 63 -4.31 5.03 16.53
CA GLU A 63 -4.41 5.29 17.97
C GLU A 63 -4.75 4.01 18.75
N ARG A 64 -5.62 3.16 18.19
CA ARG A 64 -5.92 1.84 18.76
C ARG A 64 -4.73 0.88 18.69
N VAL A 65 -3.99 0.87 17.58
CA VAL A 65 -2.75 0.07 17.46
C VAL A 65 -1.75 0.46 18.55
N ILE A 66 -1.61 1.76 18.85
CA ILE A 66 -0.74 2.26 19.90
C ILE A 66 -1.27 1.88 21.29
N SER A 67 -2.56 2.11 21.57
CA SER A 67 -3.14 1.85 22.89
C SER A 67 -3.21 0.36 23.23
N GLU A 68 -3.54 -0.48 22.24
CA GLU A 68 -3.72 -1.92 22.42
C GLU A 68 -2.38 -2.68 22.24
N GLY A 69 -1.38 -2.07 21.59
CA GLY A 69 -0.11 -2.73 21.25
C GLY A 69 -0.24 -3.82 20.19
N VAL A 70 -1.40 -3.93 19.53
CA VAL A 70 -1.72 -4.98 18.56
C VAL A 70 -1.72 -4.43 17.14
N ARG A 71 -1.03 -5.11 16.23
CA ARG A 71 -1.02 -4.75 14.80
C ARG A 71 -2.43 -4.90 14.21
N THR A 72 -2.98 -3.80 13.73
CA THR A 72 -4.22 -3.74 12.96
C THR A 72 -3.94 -3.01 11.65
N VAL A 73 -4.60 -3.39 10.56
CA VAL A 73 -4.46 -2.68 9.29
C VAL A 73 -5.08 -1.28 9.42
N PHE A 74 -4.27 -0.25 9.28
CA PHE A 74 -4.71 1.15 9.30
C PHE A 74 -4.19 1.96 8.10
N ALA A 75 -3.38 1.36 7.25
CA ALA A 75 -2.67 2.05 6.19
C ALA A 75 -2.76 1.31 4.86
N PHE A 76 -2.90 2.07 3.78
CA PHE A 76 -3.18 1.56 2.44
C PHE A 76 -2.46 2.40 1.39
N ALA A 77 -2.00 1.75 0.33
CA ALA A 77 -1.75 2.40 -0.95
C ALA A 77 -3.00 2.26 -1.81
N ASP A 78 -3.62 3.38 -2.18
CA ASP A 78 -4.85 3.47 -2.96
C ASP A 78 -4.50 3.98 -4.37
N GLY A 79 -4.74 3.19 -5.41
CA GLY A 79 -4.31 3.54 -6.77
C GLY A 79 -4.87 2.60 -7.83
N ALA A 80 -4.53 2.86 -9.09
CA ALA A 80 -4.88 1.98 -10.21
C ALA A 80 -3.92 0.79 -10.26
N LEU A 81 -4.47 -0.43 -10.35
CA LEU A 81 -3.66 -1.65 -10.44
C LEU A 81 -2.91 -1.71 -11.77
N VAL A 82 -1.60 -1.92 -11.73
CA VAL A 82 -0.78 -2.10 -12.95
C VAL A 82 -0.47 -3.57 -13.19
N ASP A 83 0.02 -4.28 -12.17
CA ASP A 83 0.41 -5.69 -12.28
C ASP A 83 0.54 -6.37 -10.90
N CYS A 84 0.81 -7.68 -10.92
CA CYS A 84 1.03 -8.50 -9.73
C CYS A 84 2.18 -9.49 -9.97
N LEU A 85 3.35 -9.21 -9.38
CA LEU A 85 4.61 -9.92 -9.64
C LEU A 85 5.05 -10.75 -8.42
N GLU A 86 6.02 -11.65 -8.63
CA GLU A 86 6.64 -12.42 -7.53
C GLU A 86 7.77 -11.64 -6.86
N ALA A 87 8.43 -10.76 -7.61
CA ALA A 87 9.56 -9.95 -7.19
C ALA A 87 9.42 -8.52 -7.69
N LEU A 88 10.17 -7.60 -7.06
CA LEU A 88 10.28 -6.21 -7.51
C LEU A 88 10.98 -6.14 -8.88
N PRO A 89 10.45 -5.42 -9.87
CA PRO A 89 11.17 -5.12 -11.10
C PRO A 89 12.31 -4.13 -10.87
N ALA A 90 13.30 -4.13 -11.78
CA ALA A 90 14.40 -3.17 -11.72
C ALA A 90 13.94 -1.72 -11.96
N GLY A 91 14.75 -0.75 -11.52
CA GLY A 91 14.50 0.68 -11.76
C GLY A 91 13.70 1.40 -10.67
N PHE A 92 13.61 0.83 -9.47
CA PHE A 92 12.98 1.45 -8.30
C PHE A 92 13.96 1.45 -7.12
N ASP A 93 14.48 2.62 -6.76
CA ASP A 93 15.53 2.77 -5.74
C ASP A 93 15.04 3.46 -4.45
N GLU A 94 14.00 4.28 -4.56
CA GLU A 94 13.41 4.98 -3.42
C GLU A 94 12.43 4.09 -2.65
N ARG A 95 12.51 4.16 -1.31
CA ARG A 95 11.68 3.38 -0.40
C ARG A 95 10.82 4.28 0.45
N ILE A 96 9.52 4.18 0.24
CA ILE A 96 8.48 4.81 1.04
C ILE A 96 7.95 3.77 2.02
N THR A 97 7.99 4.09 3.31
CA THR A 97 7.66 3.14 4.39
C THR A 97 6.70 3.77 5.40
N LEU A 98 6.12 2.91 6.23
CA LEU A 98 5.38 3.27 7.43
C LEU A 98 5.90 2.43 8.59
N MET A 99 6.04 3.05 9.77
CA MET A 99 6.44 2.37 11.01
C MET A 99 5.26 2.36 11.99
N PRO A 100 4.48 1.26 12.07
CA PRO A 100 3.17 1.23 12.76
C PRO A 100 3.12 1.73 14.19
N PHE A 101 4.16 1.48 14.99
CA PHE A 101 4.19 1.85 16.41
C PHE A 101 4.89 3.19 16.67
N GLU A 102 5.38 3.85 15.62
CA GLU A 102 6.16 5.07 15.74
C GLU A 102 5.45 6.27 15.13
N ARG A 103 4.83 6.08 13.95
CA ARG A 103 4.32 7.18 13.12
C ARG A 103 3.02 6.79 12.43
N CYS A 104 2.15 7.78 12.26
CA CYS A 104 0.86 7.66 11.58
C CYS A 104 0.91 8.19 10.12
N TYR A 105 2.06 8.15 9.46
CA TYR A 105 2.21 8.64 8.09
C TYR A 105 3.28 7.83 7.33
N PHE A 106 3.17 7.79 6.01
CA PHE A 106 4.21 7.24 5.15
C PHE A 106 5.32 8.28 4.96
N PHE A 107 6.56 7.83 4.82
CA PHE A 107 7.72 8.69 4.61
C PHE A 107 8.77 7.99 3.76
N ASN A 108 9.59 8.77 3.06
CA ASN A 108 10.77 8.22 2.38
C ASN A 108 11.84 7.89 3.43
N ARG A 109 12.40 6.67 3.41
CA ARG A 109 13.43 6.24 4.37
C ARG A 109 14.66 7.15 4.43
N GLN A 110 14.99 7.83 3.33
CA GLN A 110 16.12 8.77 3.25
C GLN A 110 15.75 10.17 3.79
N ARG A 111 14.45 10.49 3.88
CA ARG A 111 13.90 11.78 4.32
C ARG A 111 12.74 11.54 5.29
N PRO A 112 12.98 10.90 6.45
CA PRO A 112 11.92 10.41 7.32
C PRO A 112 11.06 11.52 7.95
N GLU A 113 11.58 12.72 8.04
CA GLU A 113 10.89 13.91 8.55
C GLU A 113 9.81 14.46 7.62
N ILE A 114 9.80 14.06 6.34
CA ILE A 114 8.85 14.57 5.34
C ILE A 114 7.78 13.50 5.08
N PRO A 115 6.50 13.78 5.42
CA PRO A 115 5.40 12.91 5.05
C PRO A 115 5.28 12.79 3.53
N VAL A 116 4.94 11.59 3.10
CA VAL A 116 4.62 11.26 1.71
C VAL A 116 3.15 10.86 1.64
N THR A 117 2.39 11.58 0.82
CA THR A 117 0.94 11.37 0.66
C THR A 117 0.57 10.77 -0.69
N GLU A 118 1.46 10.83 -1.66
CA GLU A 118 1.21 10.33 -3.01
C GLU A 118 2.49 9.87 -3.74
N ALA A 119 2.29 9.11 -4.82
CA ALA A 119 3.32 8.69 -5.75
C ALA A 119 2.70 8.49 -7.14
N ALA A 120 3.39 8.92 -8.19
CA ALA A 120 2.90 8.73 -9.56
C ALA A 120 2.80 7.24 -9.93
N ARG A 121 3.83 6.46 -9.56
CA ARG A 121 3.93 5.03 -9.85
C ARG A 121 4.89 4.33 -8.89
N GLY A 122 4.63 3.06 -8.60
CA GLY A 122 5.58 2.23 -7.89
C GLY A 122 5.03 0.86 -7.53
N TYR A 123 5.79 0.13 -6.72
CA TYR A 123 5.49 -1.25 -6.34
C TYR A 123 5.48 -1.41 -4.83
N LEU A 124 4.41 -2.01 -4.28
CA LEU A 124 4.48 -2.55 -2.94
C LEU A 124 5.28 -3.86 -2.98
N PHE A 125 6.40 -3.94 -2.26
CA PHE A 125 7.22 -5.15 -2.16
C PHE A 125 7.95 -5.22 -0.82
N GLY A 126 7.91 -6.39 -0.17
CA GLY A 126 8.51 -6.57 1.15
C GLY A 126 7.77 -5.76 2.22
N SER A 127 8.44 -4.75 2.80
CA SER A 127 7.84 -3.86 3.81
C SER A 127 7.64 -2.43 3.31
N ASP A 128 7.98 -2.15 2.05
CA ASP A 128 8.06 -0.81 1.51
C ASP A 128 7.22 -0.68 0.24
N PHE A 129 6.90 0.56 -0.11
CA PHE A 129 6.53 0.96 -1.45
C PHE A 129 7.79 1.48 -2.16
N TRP A 130 8.08 0.93 -3.32
CA TRP A 130 9.25 1.22 -4.13
C TRP A 130 8.84 2.14 -5.28
N GLY A 131 9.24 3.40 -5.24
CA GLY A 131 8.82 4.43 -6.18
C GLY A 131 9.17 5.83 -5.71
N ALA A 132 9.20 6.76 -6.67
CA ALA A 132 9.40 8.17 -6.37
C ALA A 132 8.11 8.73 -5.76
N ALA A 133 8.25 9.35 -4.59
CA ALA A 133 7.22 10.15 -3.98
C ALA A 133 7.20 11.52 -4.62
N GLU A 134 6.01 12.06 -4.90
CA GLU A 134 5.89 13.51 -4.95
C GLU A 134 5.94 14.00 -3.48
N PRO A 135 6.76 15.01 -3.14
CA PRO A 135 6.72 15.60 -1.82
C PRO A 135 5.28 16.07 -1.55
N ALA A 136 4.75 15.83 -0.35
CA ALA A 136 3.52 16.47 0.05
C ALA A 136 3.71 17.99 -0.15
N GLY A 137 2.88 18.60 -1.01
CA GLY A 137 2.84 20.05 -1.13
C GLY A 137 2.74 20.62 0.28
N LEU A 138 3.73 21.42 0.67
CA LEU A 138 3.54 22.35 1.77
C LEU A 138 2.43 23.26 1.29
N ASP A 139 1.19 22.99 1.71
CA ASP A 139 0.14 24.01 1.70
C ASP A 139 0.70 25.19 2.51
N LEU A 140 1.21 26.19 1.79
CA LEU A 140 1.59 27.51 2.28
C LEU A 140 0.33 28.36 2.48
#